data_AF-W7C5F6-F1
#
_entry.id   AF-W7C5F6-F1
#
_cell.length_a   1.000
_cell.length_b   1.000
_cell.length_c   1.000
_cell.angle_alpha   90.00
_cell.angle_beta   90.00
_cell.angle_gamma   90.00
#
_symmetry.space_group_name_H-M   'P 1'
#
loop_
_entity.id
_entity.type
_entity.pdbx_description
1 polymer ?
#
loop_
_entity_poly.entity_id
_entity_poly.type
_entity_poly.pdbx_seq_one_letter_code
_entity_poly.pdbx_strand_id
1 'polypeptide(L)'
;MVQKNIDAFIEKKAKEGNNRFGWSLAEGRELAKRYGSNIDHVFTYAQEHKENGTSSLPNSLYAQLHYAIYQEAVIHPVDFLLRRTGYLLFDMPYLLEWKEEVIEDMNNLFQWDAQTKEQLIAELQTQIDDAREPADWH
;
A
#
# COMPACT_ATOMS: atom_id res chain seq x y z
N MET A 1 12.91 -16.56 -23.30
CA MET A 1 11.46 -16.88 -23.29
C MET A 1 10.78 -16.44 -22.00
N VAL A 2 11.40 -16.62 -20.82
CA VAL A 2 10.83 -16.22 -19.52
C VAL A 2 10.49 -14.71 -19.43
N GLN A 3 11.40 -13.82 -19.86
CA GLN A 3 11.18 -12.36 -19.79
C GLN A 3 9.92 -11.89 -20.55
N LYS A 4 9.70 -12.40 -21.76
CA LYS A 4 8.52 -12.03 -22.59
C LYS A 4 7.19 -12.40 -21.93
N ASN A 5 7.15 -13.47 -21.14
CA ASN A 5 5.93 -13.89 -20.46
C ASN A 5 5.61 -13.00 -19.25
N ILE A 6 6.64 -12.53 -18.54
CA ILE A 6 6.49 -11.62 -17.40
C ILE A 6 6.01 -10.24 -17.88
N ASP A 7 6.62 -9.69 -18.93
CA ASP A 7 6.22 -8.38 -19.46
C ASP A 7 4.76 -8.41 -19.97
N ALA A 8 4.37 -9.48 -20.67
CA ALA A 8 2.98 -9.66 -21.13
C ALA A 8 1.99 -9.79 -19.96
N PHE A 9 2.38 -10.48 -18.88
CA PHE A 9 1.58 -10.57 -17.66
C PHE A 9 1.39 -9.19 -17.02
N ILE A 10 2.48 -8.44 -16.83
CA ILE A 10 2.45 -7.10 -16.24
C ILE A 10 1.55 -6.16 -17.05
N GLU A 11 1.70 -6.11 -18.37
CA GLU A 11 0.85 -5.28 -19.22
C GLU A 11 -0.62 -5.69 -19.18
N LYS A 12 -0.90 -7.00 -19.15
CA LYS A 12 -2.27 -7.51 -19.04
C LYS A 12 -2.91 -7.04 -17.73
N LYS A 13 -2.20 -7.19 -16.60
CA LYS A 13 -2.71 -6.81 -15.28
C LYS A 13 -2.83 -5.31 -15.11
N ALA A 14 -1.90 -4.52 -15.66
CA ALA A 14 -2.01 -3.07 -15.67
C ALA A 14 -3.27 -2.58 -16.40
N LYS A 15 -3.56 -3.15 -17.57
CA LYS A 15 -4.79 -2.84 -18.33
C LYS A 15 -6.05 -3.28 -17.59
N GLU A 16 -6.00 -4.42 -16.93
CA GLU A 16 -7.12 -4.90 -16.11
C GLU A 16 -7.43 -3.93 -14.96
N GLY A 17 -6.41 -3.49 -14.21
CA GLY A 17 -6.56 -2.51 -13.15
C GLY A 17 -7.07 -1.15 -13.65
N ASN A 18 -6.54 -0.67 -14.77
CA ASN A 18 -7.00 0.56 -15.41
C ASN A 18 -8.47 0.48 -15.83
N ASN A 19 -8.87 -0.58 -16.55
CA ASN A 19 -10.23 -0.72 -17.07
C ASN A 19 -11.28 -0.92 -15.97
N ARG A 20 -10.93 -1.63 -14.89
CA ARG A 20 -11.88 -1.99 -13.84
C ARG A 20 -11.98 -0.94 -12.74
N PHE A 21 -10.85 -0.34 -12.37
CA PHE A 21 -10.71 0.48 -11.16
C PHE A 21 -10.19 1.89 -11.41
N GLY A 22 -9.86 2.23 -12.66
CA GLY A 22 -9.39 3.56 -13.02
C GLY A 22 -7.94 3.84 -12.65
N TRP A 23 -7.15 2.83 -12.25
CA TRP A 23 -5.73 2.99 -11.93
C TRP A 23 -4.96 3.48 -13.14
N SER A 24 -3.89 4.26 -12.95
CA SER A 24 -3.00 4.56 -14.07
C SER A 24 -2.30 3.27 -14.55
N LEU A 25 -1.90 3.25 -15.83
CA LEU A 25 -1.12 2.12 -16.34
C LEU A 25 0.25 2.01 -15.65
N ALA A 26 0.80 3.11 -15.13
CA ALA A 26 2.06 3.09 -14.39
C ALA A 26 1.88 2.35 -13.05
N GLU A 27 0.90 2.75 -12.24
CA GLU A 27 0.56 2.08 -10.99
C GLU A 27 0.20 0.61 -11.22
N GLY A 28 -0.65 0.32 -12.21
CA GLY A 28 -1.03 -1.06 -12.52
C GLY A 28 0.17 -1.97 -12.86
N ARG A 29 1.21 -1.42 -13.51
CA ARG A 29 2.45 -2.17 -13.79
C ARG A 29 3.29 -2.37 -12.54
N GLU A 30 3.41 -1.35 -11.70
CA GLU A 30 4.14 -1.43 -10.44
C GLU A 30 3.52 -2.51 -9.54
N LEU A 31 2.20 -2.49 -9.37
CA LEU A 31 1.49 -3.48 -8.57
C LEU A 31 1.60 -4.88 -9.16
N ALA A 32 1.53 -5.03 -10.49
CA ALA A 32 1.70 -6.34 -11.13
C ALA A 32 3.12 -6.90 -10.93
N LYS A 33 4.13 -6.03 -10.89
CA LYS A 33 5.52 -6.41 -10.55
C LYS A 33 5.66 -6.78 -9.08
N ARG A 34 5.08 -5.99 -8.17
CA ARG A 34 5.17 -6.19 -6.71
C ARG A 34 4.50 -7.49 -6.28
N TYR A 35 3.24 -7.69 -6.68
CA TYR A 35 2.44 -8.81 -6.18
C TYR A 35 2.51 -10.05 -7.05
N GLY A 36 3.03 -9.96 -8.28
CA GLY A 36 3.08 -11.10 -9.19
C GLY A 36 1.71 -11.73 -9.38
N SER A 37 1.61 -13.05 -9.23
CA SER A 37 0.33 -13.77 -9.30
C SER A 37 -0.69 -13.33 -8.24
N ASN A 38 -0.25 -12.77 -7.11
CA ASN A 38 -1.14 -12.37 -6.02
C ASN A 38 -1.89 -11.07 -6.31
N ILE A 39 -1.59 -10.37 -7.41
CA ILE A 39 -2.36 -9.19 -7.83
C ILE A 39 -3.86 -9.47 -8.00
N ASP A 40 -4.23 -10.72 -8.31
CA ASP A 40 -5.65 -11.09 -8.40
C ASP A 40 -6.36 -11.02 -7.05
N HIS A 41 -5.66 -11.28 -5.94
CA HIS A 41 -6.19 -11.03 -4.61
C HIS A 41 -6.28 -9.54 -4.29
N VAL A 42 -5.30 -8.75 -4.73
CA VAL A 42 -5.36 -7.28 -4.61
C VAL A 42 -6.58 -6.73 -5.36
N PHE A 43 -6.90 -7.26 -6.55
CA PHE A 43 -8.11 -6.89 -7.28
C PHE A 43 -9.41 -7.21 -6.56
N THR A 44 -9.44 -8.20 -5.67
CA THR A 44 -10.61 -8.47 -4.82
C THR A 44 -10.93 -7.27 -3.92
N TYR A 45 -9.91 -6.73 -3.24
CA TYR A 45 -10.08 -5.57 -2.37
C TYR A 45 -10.31 -4.27 -3.18
N ALA A 46 -9.73 -4.17 -4.37
CA ALA A 46 -10.01 -3.07 -5.30
C ALA A 46 -11.49 -3.04 -5.72
N GLN A 47 -12.07 -4.21 -5.96
CA GLN A 47 -13.49 -4.37 -6.26
C GLN A 47 -14.36 -4.02 -5.05
N GLU A 48 -14.00 -4.50 -3.87
CA GLU A 48 -14.69 -4.19 -2.61
C GLU A 48 -14.75 -2.68 -2.36
N HIS A 49 -13.63 -1.97 -2.51
CA HIS A 49 -13.59 -0.51 -2.38
C HIS A 49 -14.52 0.21 -3.35
N LYS A 50 -14.61 -0.28 -4.59
CA LYS A 50 -15.47 0.31 -5.63
C LYS A 50 -16.96 0.13 -5.30
N GLU A 51 -17.31 -0.98 -4.65
CA GLU A 51 -18.70 -1.31 -4.28
C GLU A 51 -19.13 -0.60 -2.99
N ASN A 52 -18.24 -0.53 -2.00
CA ASN A 52 -18.57 -0.06 -0.65
C ASN A 52 -18.21 1.41 -0.42
N GLY A 53 -17.17 1.94 -1.08
CA GLY A 53 -16.89 3.37 -1.20
C GLY A 53 -16.71 4.17 0.10
N THR A 54 -16.41 3.53 1.23
CA THR A 54 -16.36 4.21 2.54
C THR A 54 -14.98 4.77 2.91
N SER A 55 -13.91 4.28 2.27
CA SER A 55 -12.54 4.75 2.54
C SER A 55 -12.21 5.97 1.67
N SER A 56 -11.47 6.91 2.22
CA SER A 56 -10.93 8.07 1.48
C SER A 56 -9.68 7.72 0.67
N LEU A 57 -9.11 6.54 0.88
CA LEU A 57 -7.90 6.10 0.19
C LEU A 57 -8.12 5.97 -1.32
N PRO A 58 -7.08 6.24 -2.14
CA PRO A 58 -7.08 5.82 -3.53
C PRO A 58 -7.36 4.32 -3.62
N ASN A 59 -8.15 3.92 -4.61
CA ASN A 59 -8.59 2.52 -4.74
C ASN A 59 -7.42 1.52 -4.76
N SER A 60 -6.31 1.87 -5.42
CA SER A 60 -5.08 1.07 -5.46
C SER A 60 -4.42 0.97 -4.09
N LEU A 61 -4.43 2.03 -3.29
CA LEU A 61 -3.83 2.05 -1.96
C LEU A 61 -4.67 1.26 -0.96
N TYR A 62 -5.99 1.44 -0.98
CA TYR A 62 -6.92 0.62 -0.20
C TYR A 62 -6.72 -0.87 -0.49
N ALA A 63 -6.68 -1.23 -1.78
CA ALA A 63 -6.54 -2.62 -2.19
C ALA A 63 -5.23 -3.26 -1.68
N GLN A 64 -4.13 -2.51 -1.73
CA GLN A 64 -2.85 -2.93 -1.17
C GLN A 64 -2.89 -3.08 0.34
N LEU A 65 -3.48 -2.12 1.06
CA LEU A 65 -3.57 -2.12 2.52
C LEU A 65 -4.37 -3.33 3.01
N HIS A 66 -5.56 -3.55 2.45
CA HIS A 66 -6.42 -4.66 2.84
C HIS A 66 -5.83 -6.01 2.46
N TYR A 67 -5.20 -6.13 1.29
CA TYR A 67 -4.43 -7.33 0.95
C TYR A 67 -3.31 -7.58 1.97
N ALA A 68 -2.54 -6.54 2.33
CA ALA A 68 -1.44 -6.68 3.28
C ALA A 68 -1.93 -7.09 4.69
N ILE A 69 -3.05 -6.53 5.16
CA ILE A 69 -3.65 -6.87 6.45
C ILE A 69 -4.12 -8.32 6.47
N TYR A 70 -4.95 -8.70 5.50
CA TYR A 70 -5.64 -9.99 5.52
C TYR A 70 -4.80 -11.16 4.99
N GLN A 71 -3.83 -10.91 4.10
CA GLN A 71 -3.05 -11.96 3.44
C GLN A 71 -1.57 -11.93 3.79
N GLU A 72 -1.04 -10.82 4.32
CA GLU A 72 0.39 -10.68 4.66
C GLU A 72 0.64 -10.34 6.13
N ALA A 73 -0.39 -10.53 6.97
CA ALA A 73 -0.37 -10.36 8.42
C ALA A 73 0.16 -8.99 8.89
N VAL A 74 -0.17 -7.93 8.15
CA VAL A 74 0.13 -6.56 8.57
C VAL A 74 -0.82 -6.14 9.67
N ILE A 75 -0.25 -5.72 10.80
CA ILE A 75 -1.00 -5.18 11.94
C ILE A 75 -0.55 -3.76 12.33
N HIS A 76 0.65 -3.31 11.93
CA HIS A 76 1.14 -1.95 12.22
C HIS A 76 1.30 -1.11 10.94
N PRO A 77 1.09 0.22 11.00
CA PRO A 77 1.25 1.09 9.83
C PRO A 77 2.66 1.05 9.20
N VAL A 78 3.69 0.91 10.03
CA VAL A 78 5.09 0.79 9.59
C VAL A 78 5.30 -0.47 8.74
N ASP A 79 4.67 -1.60 9.10
CA ASP A 79 4.77 -2.83 8.30
C ASP A 79 4.28 -2.61 6.87
N PHE A 80 3.18 -1.87 6.72
CA PHE A 80 2.64 -1.54 5.42
C PHE A 80 3.52 -0.54 4.66
N LEU A 81 3.69 0.65 5.23
CA LEU A 81 4.27 1.82 4.57
C LEU A 81 5.78 1.71 4.33
N LEU A 82 6.48 0.91 5.13
CA LEU A 82 7.90 0.63 4.96
C LEU A 82 8.15 -0.76 4.37
N ARG A 83 7.63 -1.83 4.97
CA ARG A 83 8.07 -3.21 4.63
C ARG A 83 7.31 -3.82 3.45
N ARG A 84 6.03 -3.52 3.24
CA ARG A 84 5.22 -4.10 2.14
C ARG A 84 5.20 -3.26 0.88
N THR A 85 5.21 -1.93 1.01
CA THR A 85 5.18 -1.03 -0.15
C THR A 85 6.55 -0.40 -0.44
N GLY A 86 7.33 -0.10 0.61
CA GLY A 86 8.57 0.65 0.50
C GLY A 86 8.36 2.14 0.26
N TYR A 87 7.15 2.67 0.43
CA TYR A 87 6.85 4.09 0.19
C TYR A 87 7.72 5.01 1.04
N LEU A 88 8.04 4.63 2.27
CA LEU A 88 8.95 5.40 3.12
C LEU A 88 10.31 5.63 2.46
N LEU A 89 10.85 4.63 1.75
CA LEU A 89 12.18 4.69 1.13
C LEU A 89 12.18 5.26 -0.28
N PHE A 90 11.12 5.01 -1.05
CA PHE A 90 11.11 5.25 -2.50
C PHE A 90 10.04 6.24 -2.98
N ASP A 91 9.06 6.56 -2.14
CA ASP A 91 7.98 7.50 -2.47
C ASP A 91 7.48 8.24 -1.21
N MET A 92 8.40 8.97 -0.57
CA MET A 92 8.09 9.73 0.64
C MET A 92 6.97 10.76 0.44
N PRO A 93 6.88 11.49 -0.69
CA PRO A 93 5.75 12.38 -0.94
C PRO A 93 4.39 11.66 -0.87
N TYR A 94 4.26 10.51 -1.53
CA TYR A 94 3.03 9.71 -1.50
C TYR A 94 2.73 9.17 -0.10
N LEU A 95 3.75 8.72 0.64
CA LEU A 95 3.57 8.33 2.05
C LEU A 95 3.02 9.49 2.88
N LEU A 96 3.61 10.68 2.78
CA LEU A 96 3.18 11.83 3.57
C LEU A 96 1.76 12.28 3.23
N GLU A 97 1.37 12.15 1.96
CA GLU A 97 0.02 12.45 1.49
C GLU A 97 -1.03 11.54 2.13
N TRP A 98 -0.74 10.24 2.29
CA TRP A 98 -1.75 9.23 2.65
C TRP A 98 -1.56 8.55 4.01
N LYS A 99 -0.50 8.85 4.76
CA LYS A 99 -0.20 8.17 6.03
C LYS A 99 -1.35 8.25 7.04
N GLU A 100 -2.06 9.38 7.08
CA GLU A 100 -3.11 9.62 8.07
C GLU A 100 -4.36 8.80 7.75
N GLU A 101 -4.75 8.77 6.48
CA GLU A 101 -5.86 7.95 5.97
C GLU A 101 -5.56 6.46 6.11
N VAL A 102 -4.31 6.02 5.88
CA VAL A 102 -3.90 4.63 6.12
C VAL A 102 -4.06 4.26 7.59
N ILE A 103 -3.57 5.11 8.50
CA ILE A 103 -3.69 4.88 9.94
C ILE A 103 -5.16 4.85 10.36
N GLU A 104 -6.01 5.73 9.80
CA GLU A 104 -7.43 5.75 10.12
C GLU A 104 -8.16 4.51 9.59
N ASP A 105 -7.88 4.07 8.36
CA ASP A 105 -8.45 2.86 7.79
C ASP A 105 -8.08 1.62 8.63
N MET A 106 -6.80 1.50 9.04
CA MET A 106 -6.36 0.46 9.96
C MET A 106 -7.03 0.57 11.34
N ASN A 107 -7.15 1.77 11.90
CA ASN A 107 -7.82 1.98 13.18
C ASN A 107 -9.31 1.61 13.12
N ASN A 108 -9.98 1.85 11.99
CA ASN A 108 -11.37 1.42 11.80
C ASN A 108 -11.51 -0.10 11.79
N LEU A 109 -10.49 -0.84 11.34
CA LEU A 109 -10.49 -2.30 11.36
C LEU A 109 -10.10 -2.88 12.72
N PHE A 110 -9.02 -2.38 13.32
CA PHE A 110 -8.43 -2.93 14.54
C PHE A 110 -9.00 -2.34 15.83
N GLN A 111 -9.71 -1.22 15.75
CA GLN A 111 -10.36 -0.54 16.87
C GLN A 111 -9.37 -0.28 18.03
N TRP A 112 -8.22 0.33 17.71
CA TRP A 112 -7.21 0.64 18.71
C TRP A 112 -7.72 1.65 19.73
N ASP A 113 -7.27 1.51 20.97
CA ASP A 113 -7.43 2.60 21.93
C ASP A 113 -6.50 3.78 21.60
N ALA A 114 -6.77 4.91 22.23
CA ALA A 114 -6.03 6.15 21.98
C ALA A 114 -4.52 5.98 22.23
N GLN A 115 -4.14 5.23 23.27
CA GLN A 115 -2.74 5.02 23.63
C GLN A 115 -2.00 4.20 22.56
N THR A 116 -2.62 3.11 22.09
CA THR A 116 -2.07 2.24 21.06
C THR A 116 -1.94 3.00 19.73
N LYS A 117 -2.98 3.75 19.35
CA LYS A 117 -2.94 4.57 18.13
C LYS A 117 -1.82 5.62 18.18
N GLU A 118 -1.67 6.31 19.31
CA GLU A 118 -0.60 7.29 19.51
C GLU A 118 0.80 6.65 19.42
N GLN A 119 0.99 5.47 20.01
CA GLN A 119 2.25 4.72 19.92
C GLN A 119 2.60 4.33 18.48
N LEU A 120 1.63 3.86 17.70
CA LEU A 120 1.83 3.48 16.30
C LEU A 120 2.14 4.68 15.40
N ILE A 121 1.50 5.83 15.67
CA ILE A 121 1.80 7.09 14.97
C ILE A 121 3.22 7.55 15.30
N ALA A 122 3.61 7.51 16.57
CA ALA A 122 4.96 7.86 17.00
C ALA A 122 6.02 6.94 16.39
N GLU A 123 5.78 5.63 16.35
CA GLU A 123 6.68 4.65 15.70
C GLU A 123 6.88 5.01 14.22
N LEU A 124 5.80 5.28 13.48
CA LEU A 124 5.88 5.68 12.08
C LEU A 124 6.64 7.00 11.91
N GLN A 125 6.39 7.99 12.77
CA GLN A 125 7.07 9.28 12.71
C GLN A 125 8.57 9.14 12.93
N THR A 126 9.01 8.33 13.90
CA THR A 126 10.44 8.03 14.10
C THR A 126 11.06 7.43 12.84
N GLN A 127 10.40 6.47 12.17
CA GLN A 127 10.93 5.90 10.94
C GLN A 127 11.03 6.92 9.79
N ILE A 128 10.10 7.88 9.72
CA ILE A 128 10.15 8.95 8.71
C ILE A 128 11.31 9.90 8.99
N ASP A 129 11.54 10.26 10.26
CA ASP A 129 12.61 11.17 10.66
C ASP A 129 13.98 10.52 10.47
N ASP A 130 14.15 9.26 10.89
CA ASP A 130 15.37 8.48 10.70
C ASP A 130 15.76 8.38 9.21
N ALA A 131 14.78 8.27 8.30
CA ALA A 131 15.04 8.22 6.86
C ALA A 131 15.40 9.57 6.24
N ARG A 132 15.13 10.69 6.93
CA ARG A 132 15.42 12.05 6.48
C ARG A 132 16.74 12.59 7.00
N GLU A 133 17.19 12.10 8.16
CA GLU A 133 18.51 12.42 8.65
C GLU A 133 19.56 11.79 7.72
N PRO A 134 20.52 12.57 7.17
CA PRO A 134 21.68 11.98 6.54
C PRO A 134 22.35 11.11 7.60
N ALA A 135 22.69 9.87 7.27
CA ALA A 135 23.46 9.03 8.16
C ALA A 135 24.75 9.77 8.52
N ASP A 136 24.79 10.36 9.72
CA ASP A 136 25.97 11.02 10.27
C ASP A 136 26.97 9.93 10.59
N TRP A 137 27.73 9.52 9.58
CA TRP A 137 28.90 8.66 9.74
C TRP A 137 30.03 9.51 10.34
N HIS A 138 30.02 9.64 11.66
CA HIS A 138 31.19 10.07 12.42
C HIS A 138 32.06 8.86 12.80
#